data_AF-A5HHG2-F1
#
_entry.id   AF-A5HHG2-F1
#
_cell.length_a   1.000
_cell.length_b   1.000
_cell.length_c   1.000
_cell.angle_alpha   90.00
_cell.angle_beta   90.00
_cell.angle_gamma   90.00
#
_symmetry.space_group_name_H-M   'P 1'
#
loop_
_entity.id
_entity.type
_entity.pdbx_description
1 polymer ?
#
loop_
_entity_poly.entity_id
_entity_poly.type
_entity_poly.pdbx_seq_one_letter_code
_entity_poly.pdbx_strand_id
1 'polypeptide(L)' 'ACSSQCLCGVVSGLQMTNCAGKGLSSVPAGIFDNTQWLDLENNRIERLPEGGVDPVESH' A
#
# COMPACT_ATOMS: atom_id res chain seq x y z
N ALA A 1 1.25 -6.38 10.07
CA ALA A 1 2.73 -6.47 10.25
C ALA A 1 3.40 -5.85 9.04
N CYS A 2 4.46 -5.06 9.21
CA CYS A 2 5.17 -4.46 8.08
C CYS A 2 5.87 -5.55 7.26
N SER A 3 5.41 -5.80 6.04
CA SER A 3 6.10 -6.70 5.12
C SER A 3 7.47 -6.10 4.77
N SER A 4 8.55 -6.88 4.83
CA SER A 4 9.90 -6.46 4.43
C SER A 4 10.02 -6.04 2.96
N GLN A 5 8.97 -6.30 2.17
CA GLN A 5 8.85 -5.86 0.79
C GLN A 5 8.47 -4.38 0.68
N CYS A 6 7.92 -3.78 1.74
CA CYS A 6 7.49 -2.39 1.81
C CYS A 6 8.16 -1.67 2.99
N LEU A 7 8.25 -0.36 2.90
CA LEU A 7 8.70 0.49 4.00
C LEU A 7 7.49 0.88 4.83
N CYS A 8 7.47 0.56 6.12
CA CYS A 8 6.45 1.06 7.02
C CYS A 8 7.06 2.04 8.01
N GLY A 9 6.31 3.10 8.28
CA GLY A 9 6.70 4.14 9.21
C GLY A 9 5.48 4.85 9.77
N VAL A 10 5.74 5.83 10.62
CA VAL A 10 4.70 6.73 11.12
C VAL A 10 5.06 8.13 10.65
N VAL A 11 4.20 8.73 9.84
CA VAL A 11 4.36 10.11 9.34
C VAL A 11 3.23 10.94 9.93
N SER A 12 3.58 11.96 10.71
CA SER A 12 2.59 12.83 11.38
C SER A 12 1.54 12.07 12.22
N GLY A 13 1.94 10.96 12.85
CA GLY A 13 1.04 10.10 13.64
C GLY A 13 0.22 9.10 12.82
N LEU A 14 0.28 9.16 11.49
CA LEU A 14 -0.38 8.23 10.59
C LEU A 14 0.55 7.07 10.28
N GLN A 15 0.04 5.84 10.39
CA GLN A 15 0.79 4.66 9.98
C GLN A 15 0.82 4.61 8.45
N MET A 16 2.02 4.70 7.88
CA MET A 16 2.25 4.74 6.45
C MET A 16 2.95 3.45 6.03
N THR A 17 2.51 2.88 4.91
CA THR A 17 3.20 1.79 4.24
C THR A 17 3.48 2.20 2.79
N ASN A 18 4.76 2.35 2.47
CA ASN A 18 5.25 2.65 1.13
C ASN A 18 5.74 1.38 0.45
N CYS A 19 5.00 0.97 -0.58
CA CYS A 19 5.32 -0.13 -1.46
C CYS A 19 5.65 0.33 -2.89
N ALA A 20 5.97 1.61 -3.09
CA ALA A 20 6.21 2.15 -4.42
C ALA A 20 7.41 1.51 -5.10
N GLY A 21 7.29 1.22 -6.40
CA GLY A 21 8.38 0.68 -7.23
C GLY A 21 8.86 -0.72 -6.85
N LYS A 22 8.06 -1.48 -6.10
CA LYS A 22 8.41 -2.84 -5.64
C LYS A 22 8.12 -3.93 -6.65
N GLY A 23 7.55 -3.58 -7.81
CA GLY A 23 7.20 -4.55 -8.85
C GLY A 23 6.08 -5.50 -8.42
N LEU A 24 5.23 -5.08 -7.49
CA LEU A 24 4.14 -5.89 -6.98
C LEU A 24 3.15 -6.20 -8.09
N SER A 25 2.79 -7.48 -8.25
CA SER A 25 1.74 -7.93 -9.17
C SER A 25 0.35 -7.97 -8.51
N SER A 26 0.29 -7.83 -7.19
CA SER A 26 -0.94 -7.82 -6.40
C SER A 26 -0.70 -7.09 -5.09
N VAL A 27 -1.77 -6.57 -4.49
CA VAL A 27 -1.68 -5.91 -3.19
C VAL A 27 -1.36 -6.94 -2.11
N PRO A 28 -0.31 -6.75 -1.29
CA PRO A 28 0.04 -7.71 -0.24
C PRO A 28 -1.05 -7.78 0.83
N ALA A 29 -1.62 -8.96 1.03
CA ALA A 29 -2.56 -9.21 2.12
C ALA A 29 -1.85 -9.04 3.48
N GLY A 30 -2.45 -8.30 4.41
CA GLY A 30 -1.89 -8.06 5.75
C GLY A 30 -1.15 -6.74 5.97
N ILE A 31 -1.01 -5.89 4.94
CA ILE A 31 -0.60 -4.49 5.09
C ILE A 31 -1.70 -3.65 5.77
N PHE A 32 -2.95 -4.06 5.61
CA PHE A 32 -4.13 -3.27 5.95
C PHE A 32 -4.45 -3.15 7.44
N ASP A 33 -3.89 -4.00 8.31
CA ASP A 33 -4.42 -4.09 9.67
C ASP A 33 -4.25 -2.81 10.51
N ASN A 34 -3.27 -1.96 10.16
CA ASN A 34 -3.08 -0.65 10.80
C ASN A 34 -2.58 0.46 9.84
N THR A 35 -2.49 0.21 8.53
CA THR A 35 -1.98 1.20 7.57
C THR A 35 -3.07 2.23 7.25
N GLN A 36 -2.80 3.50 7.52
CA GLN A 36 -3.68 4.64 7.21
C GLN A 36 -3.34 5.28 5.86
N TRP A 37 -2.07 5.18 5.43
CA TRP A 37 -1.65 5.63 4.10
C TRP A 37 -0.84 4.55 3.39
N LEU A 38 -1.29 4.14 2.21
CA LEU A 38 -0.68 3.09 1.42
C LEU A 38 -0.26 3.63 0.06
N ASP A 39 1.04 3.61 -0.21
CA ASP A 39 1.60 3.98 -1.50
C ASP A 39 1.92 2.73 -2.30
N LEU A 40 1.27 2.57 -3.45
CA LEU A 40 1.46 1.46 -4.40
C LEU A 40 1.94 1.94 -5.76
N GLU A 41 2.44 3.18 -5.87
CA GLU A 41 2.85 3.76 -7.13
C GLU A 41 3.94 2.92 -7.82
N ASN A 42 4.02 2.97 -9.15
CA ASN A 42 5.07 2.30 -9.90
C ASN A 42 5.14 0.76 -9.70
N ASN A 43 3.99 0.12 -9.40
CA ASN A 43 3.86 -1.33 -9.36
C ASN A 43 3.12 -1.88 -10.60
N ARG A 44 3.00 -3.20 -10.69
CA ARG A 44 2.34 -3.94 -11.78
C ARG A 44 1.01 -4.53 -11.32
N ILE A 45 0.29 -3.79 -10.48
CA ILE A 45 -0.96 -4.25 -9.88
C ILE A 45 -2.07 -4.05 -10.90
N GLU A 46 -2.47 -5.12 -11.58
CA GLU A 46 -3.52 -5.07 -12.60
C GLU A 46 -4.93 -5.16 -12.00
N ARG A 47 -5.06 -5.72 -10.80
CA ARG A 47 -6.32 -5.79 -10.06
C ARG A 47 -6.10 -5.43 -8.61
N LEU A 48 -6.88 -4.47 -8.14
CA LEU A 48 -7.03 -4.21 -6.72
C LEU A 48 -7.96 -5.28 -6.14
N PRO A 49 -7.68 -5.81 -4.93
CA PRO A 49 -8.61 -6.72 -4.27
C PRO A 49 -9.94 -6.01 -4.06
N GLU A 50 -11.04 -6.68 -4.40
CA GLU A 50 -12.40 -6.19 -4.21
C GLU A 50 -12.62 -5.92 -2.71
N GLY A 51 -12.51 -4.65 -2.31
CA GLY A 51 -12.65 -4.19 -0.92
C GLY A 51 -11.37 -3.69 -0.22
N GLY A 52 -10.24 -3.55 -0.91
CA GLY A 52 -8.95 -3.23 -0.26
C GLY A 52 -8.52 -1.77 -0.22
N VAL A 53 -8.80 -0.97 -1.24
CA VAL A 53 -8.48 0.47 -1.29
C VAL A 53 -9.34 1.11 -2.37
N ASP A 54 -10.02 2.19 -2.05
CA ASP A 54 -10.59 3.06 -3.07
C ASP A 54 -9.43 3.73 -3.80
N PRO A 55 -9.31 3.63 -5.14
CA PRO A 55 -8.32 4.41 -5.87
C PRO A 55 -8.65 5.88 -5.66
N VAL A 56 -7.78 6.59 -4.93
CA VAL A 56 -7.85 8.04 -4.86
C VAL A 56 -7.44 8.57 -6.23
N GLU A 57 -8.43 8.91 -7.05
CA GLU A 57 -8.23 9.65 -8.29
C GLU A 57 -7.68 11.03 -7.91
N SER A 58 -6.38 11.23 -8.13
CA SER A 58 -5.78 12.56 -8.10
C SER A 58 -6.21 13.29 -9.37
N HIS A 59 -7.22 14.16 -9.25
CA HIS A 59 -7.50 15.22 -10.23
C HIS A 59 -6.41 16.29 -10.22
#